data_AF-A0A366KAJ1-F1
#
_entry.id   AF-A0A366KAJ1-F1
#
_cell.length_a   1.000
_cell.length_b   1.000
_cell.length_c   1.000
_cell.angle_alpha   90.00
_cell.angle_beta   90.00
_cell.angle_gamma   90.00
#
_symmetry.space_group_name_H-M   'P 1'
#
loop_
_entity.id
_entity.type
_entity.pdbx_description
1 polymer ?
#
loop_
_entity_poly.entity_id
_entity_poly.type
_entity_poly.pdbx_seq_one_letter_code
_entity_poly.pdbx_strand_id
1 'polypeptide(L)'
;MTHYDDAQDVSMRPRGYGFEDHDEVRDRHLHIKALMERRKDHLIDLLQDPSLTPADRHRLEELKKQVKADIASVRAGGSDSAFQDLYSRYR
;
A
#
# COMPACT_ATOMS: atom_id res chain seq x y z
N MET A 1 -61.37 2.51 13.62
CA MET A 1 -60.77 1.18 13.44
C MET A 1 -59.44 1.41 12.76
N THR A 2 -58.38 1.32 13.54
CA THR A 2 -56.97 1.46 13.14
C THR A 2 -56.61 0.38 12.12
N HIS A 3 -55.81 0.68 11.09
CA HIS A 3 -54.58 -0.07 10.79
C HIS A 3 -53.75 0.58 9.65
N TYR A 4 -52.54 1.04 10.03
CA TYR A 4 -51.21 1.01 9.38
C TYR A 4 -51.15 1.04 7.84
N ASP A 5 -50.55 2.07 7.22
CA ASP A 5 -49.09 2.32 7.11
C ASP A 5 -48.36 1.10 6.55
N ASP A 6 -48.18 1.08 5.22
CA ASP A 6 -47.12 0.30 4.58
C ASP A 6 -46.51 1.13 3.46
N ALA A 7 -45.74 2.13 3.89
CA ALA A 7 -44.81 2.86 3.03
C ALA A 7 -43.42 2.26 3.17
N GLN A 8 -43.20 0.95 2.99
CA GLN A 8 -41.87 0.35 3.09
C GLN A 8 -41.62 -0.88 2.17
N ASP A 9 -42.00 -0.82 0.88
CA ASP A 9 -41.41 -1.74 -0.11
C ASP A 9 -40.14 -1.16 -0.74
N VAL A 10 -39.11 -0.96 0.08
CA VAL A 10 -37.77 -0.48 -0.37
C VAL A 10 -36.62 -1.32 0.20
N SER A 11 -36.88 -2.59 0.52
CA SER A 11 -35.88 -3.49 1.13
C SER A 11 -35.27 -4.51 0.16
N MET A 12 -35.23 -4.21 -1.14
CA MET A 12 -34.43 -4.97 -2.10
C MET A 12 -33.40 -4.08 -2.80
N ARG A 13 -32.53 -3.44 -2.01
CA ARG A 13 -31.20 -3.08 -2.54
C ARG A 13 -30.31 -4.31 -2.36
N PRO A 14 -29.73 -4.88 -3.44
CA PRO A 14 -28.76 -5.95 -3.29
C PRO A 14 -27.63 -5.42 -2.41
N ARG A 15 -27.38 -6.09 -1.29
CA ARG A 15 -26.25 -5.80 -0.41
C ARG A 15 -24.99 -5.86 -1.26
N GLY A 16 -24.35 -4.71 -1.44
CA GLY A 16 -23.16 -4.56 -2.28
C GLY A 16 -22.00 -5.34 -1.70
N TYR A 17 -21.83 -6.59 -2.13
CA TYR A 17 -20.67 -7.45 -1.87
C TYR A 17 -19.41 -7.01 -2.62
N GLY A 18 -19.20 -5.70 -2.82
CA GLY A 18 -18.11 -5.20 -3.64
C GLY A 18 -17.51 -3.86 -3.23
N PHE A 19 -18.04 -3.18 -2.21
CA PHE A 19 -17.45 -1.90 -1.76
C PHE A 19 -16.42 -2.09 -0.64
N GLU A 20 -16.66 -2.99 0.32
CA GLU A 20 -15.77 -3.19 1.46
C GLU A 20 -14.41 -3.81 1.08
N ASP A 21 -14.39 -4.76 0.13
CA ASP A 21 -13.16 -5.45 -0.28
C ASP A 21 -12.20 -4.53 -1.05
N HIS A 22 -12.75 -3.63 -1.88
CA HIS A 22 -11.98 -2.64 -2.62
C HIS A 22 -11.34 -1.58 -1.71
N ASP A 23 -12.03 -1.17 -0.64
CA ASP A 23 -11.48 -0.24 0.34
C ASP A 23 -10.34 -0.89 1.15
N GLU A 24 -10.46 -2.15 1.57
CA GLU A 24 -9.38 -2.84 2.27
C GLU A 24 -8.12 -3.04 1.42
N VAL A 25 -8.29 -3.47 0.16
CA VAL A 25 -7.17 -3.64 -0.78
C VAL A 25 -6.46 -2.31 -1.01
N ARG A 26 -7.24 -1.24 -1.19
CA ARG A 26 -6.70 0.12 -1.35
C ARG A 26 -5.97 0.59 -0.10
N ASP A 27 -6.49 0.36 1.09
CA ASP A 27 -5.84 0.73 2.35
C ASP A 27 -4.52 -0.01 2.55
N ARG A 28 -4.49 -1.33 2.26
CA ARG A 28 -3.27 -2.14 2.25
C ARG A 28 -2.23 -1.57 1.27
N HIS A 29 -2.65 -1.22 0.05
CA HIS A 29 -1.77 -0.64 -0.96
C HIS A 29 -1.19 0.71 -0.53
N LEU A 30 -2.01 1.57 0.07
CA LEU A 30 -1.56 2.86 0.63
C LEU A 30 -0.57 2.67 1.78
N HIS A 31 -0.83 1.70 2.67
CA HIS A 31 0.04 1.39 3.79
C HIS A 31 1.42 0.91 3.33
N ILE A 32 1.48 -0.05 2.40
CA ILE A 32 2.75 -0.56 1.84
C ILE A 32 3.51 0.57 1.16
N LYS A 33 2.82 1.40 0.37
CA LYS A 33 3.44 2.57 -0.27
C LYS A 33 4.06 3.50 0.77
N ALA A 34 3.35 3.82 1.85
CA ALA A 34 3.86 4.66 2.92
C ALA A 34 5.10 4.05 3.60
N LEU A 35 5.12 2.72 3.81
CA LEU A 35 6.28 2.01 4.36
C LEU A 35 7.50 2.09 3.43
N MET A 36 7.31 1.89 2.12
CA MET A 36 8.39 1.99 1.14
C MET A 36 8.96 3.41 1.07
N GLU A 37 8.10 4.43 1.07
CA GLU A 37 8.54 5.84 1.09
C GLU A 37 9.34 6.15 2.36
N ARG A 38 8.86 5.74 3.54
CA ARG A 38 9.61 5.91 4.80
C ARG A 38 10.96 5.18 4.78
N ARG A 39 11.01 3.96 4.22
CA ARG A 39 12.27 3.21 4.12
C ARG A 39 13.26 3.89 3.19
N LYS A 40 12.78 4.46 2.08
CA LYS A 40 13.60 5.26 1.16
C LYS A 40 14.14 6.50 1.86
N ASP A 41 13.33 7.22 2.61
CA ASP A 41 13.76 8.41 3.34
C ASP A 41 14.81 8.06 4.40
N HIS A 42 14.59 6.98 5.17
CA HIS A 42 15.59 6.48 6.12
C HIS A 42 16.92 6.10 5.46
N LEU A 43 16.89 5.47 4.28
CA LEU A 43 18.10 5.16 3.51
C LEU A 43 18.84 6.41 3.04
N ILE A 44 18.10 7.48 2.70
CA ILE A 44 18.70 8.77 2.35
C ILE A 44 19.39 9.37 3.57
N ASP A 45 18.76 9.34 4.74
CA ASP A 45 19.36 9.82 5.99
C ASP A 45 20.64 9.04 6.34
N LEU A 46 20.61 7.71 6.23
CA LEU A 46 21.79 6.88 6.45
C LEU A 46 22.93 7.24 5.48
N LEU A 47 22.63 7.50 4.21
CA LEU A 47 23.63 7.89 3.20
C LEU A 47 24.30 9.26 3.47
N GLN A 48 23.69 10.10 4.31
CA GLN A 48 24.29 11.36 4.76
C GLN A 48 25.36 11.16 5.83
N ASP A 49 25.44 9.97 6.45
CA ASP A 49 26.46 9.68 7.46
C ASP A 49 27.87 9.70 6.83
N PRO A 50 28.76 10.60 7.27
CA PRO A 50 30.13 10.70 6.77
C PRO A 50 31.03 9.55 7.25
N SER A 51 30.61 8.78 8.25
CA SER A 51 31.36 7.63 8.78
C SER A 51 31.19 6.35 7.95
N LEU A 52 30.29 6.35 6.96
CA LEU A 52 30.05 5.21 6.10
C LEU A 52 31.29 4.80 5.31
N THR A 53 31.61 3.52 5.35
CA THR A 53 32.61 2.94 4.46
C THR A 53 32.10 2.98 3.01
N PRO A 54 33.00 2.97 2.01
CA PRO A 54 32.59 2.88 0.60
C PRO A 54 31.72 1.65 0.30
N ALA A 55 31.98 0.53 0.97
CA ALA A 55 31.21 -0.70 0.81
C ALA A 55 29.78 -0.56 1.37
N ASP A 56 29.64 0.04 2.55
CA ASP A 56 28.33 0.26 3.17
C ASP A 56 27.51 1.30 2.41
N ARG A 57 28.16 2.38 1.95
CA ARG A 57 27.54 3.37 1.06
C ARG A 57 27.03 2.71 -0.23
N HIS A 58 27.81 1.83 -0.85
CA HIS A 58 27.38 1.09 -2.04
C HIS A 58 26.17 0.19 -1.75
N ARG A 59 26.18 -0.55 -0.63
CA ARG A 59 25.04 -1.39 -0.21
C ARG A 59 23.77 -0.55 0.00
N LEU A 60 23.89 0.61 0.67
CA LEU A 60 22.77 1.51 0.93
C LEU A 60 22.21 2.12 -0.37
N GLU A 61 23.07 2.49 -1.33
CA GLU A 61 22.63 2.97 -2.65
C GLU A 61 21.89 1.86 -3.43
N GLU A 62 22.38 0.63 -3.42
CA GLU A 62 21.68 -0.49 -4.06
C GLU A 62 20.33 -0.80 -3.40
N LEU A 63 20.26 -0.75 -2.06
CA LEU A 63 18.99 -0.89 -1.32
C LEU A 63 18.02 0.23 -1.69
N LYS A 64 18.49 1.48 -1.75
CA LYS A 64 17.67 2.64 -2.16
C LYS A 64 17.17 2.49 -3.59
N LYS A 65 18.01 2.00 -4.51
CA LYS A 65 17.63 1.73 -5.90
C LYS A 65 16.54 0.66 -5.99
N GLN A 66 16.66 -0.41 -5.20
CA GLN A 66 15.63 -1.45 -5.12
C GLN A 66 14.30 -0.89 -4.62
N VAL A 67 14.30 -0.13 -3.51
CA VAL A 67 13.08 0.48 -2.96
C VAL A 67 12.43 1.45 -3.96
N LYS A 68 13.23 2.22 -4.72
CA LYS A 68 12.70 3.07 -5.79
C LYS A 68 12.04 2.27 -6.92
N ALA A 69 12.62 1.12 -7.30
CA ALA A 69 12.05 0.25 -8.30
C ALA A 69 10.72 -0.36 -7.82
N ASP A 70 10.66 -0.78 -6.56
CA ASP A 70 9.45 -1.31 -5.92
C ASP A 70 8.32 -0.25 -5.89
N ILE A 71 8.63 1.00 -5.51
CA ILE A 71 7.66 2.12 -5.55
C ILE A 71 7.18 2.40 -6.99
N ALA A 72 8.08 2.36 -7.97
CA ALA A 72 7.74 2.60 -9.36
C ALA A 72 6.82 1.49 -9.92
N SER A 73 7.08 0.23 -9.57
CA SER A 73 6.24 -0.91 -9.95
C SER A 73 4.82 -0.76 -9.42
N VAL A 74 4.66 -0.32 -8.18
CA VAL A 74 3.36 0.00 -7.58
C VAL A 74 2.65 1.15 -8.31
N ARG A 75 3.37 2.23 -8.65
CA ARG A 75 2.78 3.41 -9.31
C ARG A 75 2.29 3.11 -10.73
N ALA A 76 2.93 2.18 -11.43
CA ALA A 76 2.58 1.80 -12.80
C ALA A 76 1.31 0.92 -12.90
N GLY A 77 0.62 0.66 -11.78
CA GLY A 77 -0.50 -0.27 -11.75
C GLY A 77 -0.04 -1.73 -11.73
N GLY A 78 1.02 -2.01 -10.96
CA GLY A 78 1.48 -3.38 -10.73
C GLY A 78 0.34 -4.30 -10.31
N SER A 79 0.38 -5.55 -10.78
CA SER A 79 -0.63 -6.56 -10.46
C SER A 79 -0.75 -6.78 -8.95
N ASP A 80 -1.93 -7.23 -8.49
CA ASP A 80 -2.15 -7.57 -7.07
C ASP A 80 -1.10 -8.58 -6.56
N SER A 81 -0.63 -9.48 -7.42
CA SER A 81 0.49 -10.40 -7.11
C SER A 81 1.80 -9.66 -6.79
N ALA A 82 2.16 -8.64 -7.57
CA ALA A 82 3.35 -7.84 -7.31
C ALA A 82 3.21 -7.05 -5.99
N PHE A 83 2.01 -6.57 -5.70
CA PHE A 83 1.70 -5.95 -4.41
C PHE A 83 1.79 -6.92 -3.24
N GLN A 84 1.37 -8.18 -3.42
CA GLN A 84 1.44 -9.21 -2.39
C GLN A 84 2.88 -9.66 -2.11
N ASP A 85 3.72 -9.74 -3.15
CA ASP A 85 5.17 -9.98 -3.00
C ASP A 85 5.86 -8.81 -2.27
N LEU A 86 5.44 -7.57 -2.55
CA LEU A 86 5.94 -6.39 -1.85
C LEU A 86 5.44 -6.37 -0.40
N TYR A 87 4.17 -6.67 -0.16
CA TYR A 87 3.63 -6.79 1.19
C TYR A 87 4.43 -7.77 2.03
N SER A 88 4.78 -8.93 1.48
CA SER A 88 5.57 -9.95 2.17
C SER A 88 7.00 -9.50 2.47
N ARG A 89 7.59 -8.62 1.64
CA ARG A 89 8.96 -8.09 1.83
C ARG A 89 9.05 -6.91 2.80
N TYR A 90 7.96 -6.18 3.01
CA TYR A 90 7.92 -4.95 3.81
C TYR A 90 7.08 -5.07 5.09
N ARG A 91 6.49 -6.24 5.35
CA ARG A 91 5.93 -6.62 6.67
C ARG A 91 7.04 -6.94 7.66
#